data_AF-A0A9N9TLZ3-F1
#
_entry.id   AF-A0A9N9TLZ3-F1
#
_cell.length_a   1.000
_cell.length_b   1.000
_cell.length_c   1.000
_cell.angle_alpha   90.00
_cell.angle_beta   90.00
_cell.angle_gamma   90.00
#
_symmetry.space_group_name_H-M   'P 1'
#
loop_
_entity.id
_entity.type
_entity.pdbx_description
1 polymer ?
#
loop_
_entity_poly.entity_id
_entity_poly.type
_entity_poly.pdbx_seq_one_letter_code
_entity_poly.pdbx_strand_id
1 'polypeptide(L)'
;MQSLKTILQLQPGIFVPIRTITTTGRLDLIQKWRQERGLPLNPNKMRVLSETPDYTFLDGRLTPFGSRQRQRISKERSVRDDIVKLTGEIDFAVNRHKKLLEDEENRKKGIIGRKLKPKGTALLNSKT
;
A
#
# COMPACT_ATOMS: atom_id res chain seq x y z
N MET A 1 81.98 -22.37 46.21
CA MET A 1 81.03 -21.49 46.92
C MET A 1 80.44 -20.51 45.93
N GLN A 2 79.09 -20.39 45.95
CA GLN A 2 78.25 -19.34 45.34
C GLN A 2 78.11 -19.41 43.80
N SER A 3 77.20 -20.24 43.27
CA SER A 3 75.72 -20.16 43.20
C SER A 3 75.21 -19.41 41.96
N LEU A 4 74.85 -20.22 40.95
CA LEU A 4 73.85 -19.92 39.94
C LEU A 4 72.58 -19.35 40.61
N LYS A 5 72.02 -18.27 40.05
CA LYS A 5 70.57 -18.09 39.80
C LYS A 5 70.26 -16.70 39.24
N THR A 6 69.99 -16.71 37.95
CA THR A 6 69.12 -15.81 37.20
C THR A 6 67.83 -15.49 37.97
N ILE A 7 67.52 -14.21 38.22
CA ILE A 7 66.15 -13.75 38.49
C ILE A 7 65.97 -12.35 37.88
N LEU A 8 65.53 -12.33 36.62
CA LEU A 8 64.77 -11.21 36.06
C LEU A 8 63.36 -11.30 36.65
N GLN A 9 63.06 -10.53 37.70
CA GLN A 9 61.69 -10.40 38.18
C GLN A 9 61.06 -9.19 37.48
N LEU A 10 60.53 -9.46 36.29
CA LEU A 10 59.57 -8.60 35.60
C LEU A 10 58.44 -8.23 36.58
N GLN A 11 58.19 -6.93 36.73
CA GLN A 11 57.03 -6.42 37.44
C GLN A 11 55.77 -7.08 36.88
N PRO A 12 54.78 -7.49 37.70
CA PRO A 12 53.54 -8.03 37.19
C PRO A 12 52.81 -6.93 36.42
N GLY A 13 52.92 -6.99 35.09
CA GLY A 13 52.12 -6.18 34.20
C GLY A 13 50.65 -6.41 34.54
N ILE A 14 49.94 -5.33 34.84
CA ILE A 14 48.49 -5.35 35.00
C ILE A 14 47.93 -5.77 33.65
N PHE A 15 47.53 -7.03 33.53
CA PHE A 15 46.78 -7.50 32.38
C PHE A 15 45.38 -6.91 32.48
N VAL A 16 45.19 -5.75 31.84
CA VAL A 16 43.85 -5.19 31.64
C VAL A 16 43.20 -6.02 30.53
N PRO A 17 42.12 -6.77 30.78
CA PRO A 17 41.41 -7.43 29.69
C PRO A 17 40.75 -6.34 28.85
N ILE A 18 41.36 -5.98 27.71
CA ILE A 18 40.68 -5.19 26.70
C ILE A 18 39.58 -6.08 26.14
N ARG A 19 38.37 -5.96 26.68
CA ARG A 19 37.18 -6.47 26.02
C ARG A 19 36.86 -5.53 24.87
N THR A 20 37.36 -5.84 23.69
CA THR A 20 36.96 -5.15 22.46
C THR A 20 35.50 -5.52 22.16
N ILE A 21 34.55 -4.72 22.61
CA ILE A 21 33.19 -4.79 22.07
C ILE A 21 33.28 -4.23 20.66
N THR A 22 33.24 -5.12 19.67
CA THR A 22 33.17 -4.73 18.26
C THR A 22 31.71 -4.55 17.91
N THR A 23 31.21 -3.32 18.01
CA THR A 23 29.86 -2.99 17.52
C THR A 23 29.99 -2.63 16.04
N THR A 24 29.60 -3.53 15.14
CA THR A 24 29.38 -3.14 13.74
C THR A 24 28.20 -2.17 13.69
N GLY A 25 28.41 -0.95 13.18
CA GLY A 25 27.33 0.02 13.01
C GLY A 25 26.17 -0.58 12.22
N ARG A 26 24.93 -0.24 12.58
CA ARG A 26 23.76 -0.60 11.79
C ARG A 26 23.92 0.03 10.41
N LEU A 27 24.14 -0.79 9.38
CA LEU A 27 23.88 -0.35 8.02
C LEU A 27 22.38 -0.13 7.94
N ASP A 28 21.94 1.12 8.05
CA ASP A 28 20.58 1.46 7.67
C ASP A 28 20.44 0.98 6.23
N LEU A 29 19.69 -0.12 6.05
CA LEU A 29 19.32 -0.59 4.73
C LEU A 29 18.87 0.65 3.95
N ILE A 30 19.28 0.73 2.68
CA ILE A 30 19.06 1.81 1.72
C ILE A 30 17.54 1.97 1.43
N GLN A 31 16.75 2.17 2.48
CA GLN A 31 15.29 2.07 2.56
C GLN A 31 14.68 3.35 2.04
N LYS A 32 15.25 4.50 2.42
CA LYS A 32 14.86 5.81 1.91
C LYS A 32 15.00 5.88 0.39
N TRP A 33 16.17 5.52 -0.14
CA TRP A 33 16.42 5.43 -1.59
C TRP A 33 15.50 4.43 -2.31
N ARG A 34 15.13 3.31 -1.65
CA ARG A 34 14.14 2.36 -2.22
C ARG A 34 12.77 3.00 -2.32
N GLN A 35 12.32 3.65 -1.24
CA GLN A 35 11.03 4.33 -1.20
C GLN A 35 10.95 5.47 -2.22
N GLU A 36 12.00 6.28 -2.34
CA GLU A 36 12.13 7.35 -3.33
C GLU A 36 12.02 6.83 -4.78
N ARG A 37 12.38 5.55 -5.02
CA ARG A 37 12.28 4.88 -6.31
C ARG A 37 11.01 4.02 -6.46
N GLY A 38 10.09 4.07 -5.50
CA GLY A 38 8.86 3.26 -5.52
C GLY A 38 9.10 1.74 -5.33
N LEU A 39 10.26 1.34 -4.81
CA LEU A 39 10.58 -0.05 -4.49
C LEU A 39 10.02 -0.42 -3.10
N PRO A 40 9.71 -1.69 -2.86
CA PRO A 40 9.26 -2.12 -1.54
C PRO A 40 10.38 -1.97 -0.50
N LEU A 41 9.98 -1.59 0.73
CA LEU A 41 10.89 -1.40 1.86
C LEU A 41 11.65 -2.70 2.20
N ASN A 42 10.94 -3.82 2.20
CA ASN A 42 11.52 -5.13 2.32
C ASN A 42 11.93 -5.63 0.93
N PRO A 43 13.23 -5.89 0.65
CA PRO A 43 13.67 -6.39 -0.64
C PRO A 43 13.03 -7.72 -1.04
N ASN A 44 12.66 -8.57 -0.06
CA ASN A 44 12.02 -9.87 -0.32
C ASN A 44 10.55 -9.75 -0.75
N LYS A 45 9.97 -8.54 -0.67
CA LYS A 45 8.64 -8.25 -1.25
C LYS A 45 8.74 -7.78 -2.70
N MET A 46 9.95 -7.68 -3.26
CA MET A 46 10.12 -7.35 -4.67
C MET A 46 9.49 -8.42 -5.55
N ARG A 47 8.68 -7.98 -6.52
CA ARG A 47 7.92 -8.84 -7.41
C ARG A 47 8.78 -9.90 -8.09
N VAL A 48 9.89 -9.48 -8.69
CA VAL A 48 10.81 -10.37 -9.40
C VAL A 48 11.29 -11.48 -8.47
N LEU A 49 11.94 -11.13 -7.36
CA LEU A 49 12.50 -12.13 -6.44
C LEU A 49 11.45 -13.04 -5.78
N SER A 50 10.21 -12.58 -5.62
CA SER A 50 9.19 -13.30 -4.84
C SER A 50 8.14 -14.04 -5.67
N GLU A 51 7.98 -13.69 -6.95
CA GLU A 51 6.98 -14.29 -7.85
C GLU A 51 7.60 -15.09 -9.00
N THR A 52 8.85 -14.80 -9.40
CA THR A 52 9.50 -15.64 -10.42
C THR A 52 9.80 -17.02 -9.86
N PRO A 53 9.67 -18.09 -10.67
CA PRO A 53 9.99 -19.43 -10.21
C PRO A 53 11.50 -19.57 -10.00
N ASP A 54 11.89 -20.24 -8.90
CA ASP A 54 13.31 -20.46 -8.57
C ASP A 54 14.01 -21.45 -9.51
N TYR A 55 13.23 -22.28 -10.21
CA TYR A 55 13.72 -23.27 -11.17
C TYR A 55 12.74 -23.43 -12.33
N THR A 56 13.21 -24.01 -13.43
CA THR A 56 12.40 -24.38 -14.60
C THR A 56 12.79 -25.78 -15.07
N PHE A 57 11.84 -26.50 -15.69
CA PHE A 57 12.13 -27.82 -16.26
C PHE A 57 12.90 -27.67 -17.57
N LEU A 58 13.87 -28.56 -17.82
CA LEU A 58 14.66 -28.57 -19.07
C LEU A 58 13.77 -28.69 -20.32
N ASP A 59 12.65 -29.40 -20.19
CA ASP A 59 11.67 -29.59 -21.27
C ASP A 59 10.82 -28.33 -21.55
N GLY A 60 11.02 -27.24 -20.82
CA GLY A 60 10.24 -26.01 -20.94
C GLY A 60 8.85 -26.07 -20.30
N ARG A 61 8.55 -27.12 -19.52
CA ARG A 61 7.31 -27.20 -18.74
C ARG A 61 7.25 -26.08 -17.70
N LEU A 62 6.04 -25.59 -17.43
CA LEU A 62 5.82 -24.54 -16.44
C LEU A 62 6.06 -25.05 -15.03
N THR A 63 6.69 -24.24 -14.21
CA THR A 63 6.91 -24.53 -12.79
C THR A 63 5.58 -24.40 -12.02
N PRO A 64 5.15 -25.44 -11.29
CA PRO A 64 3.91 -25.36 -10.52
C PRO A 64 4.06 -24.33 -9.38
N PHE A 65 2.97 -23.61 -9.09
CA PHE A 65 2.98 -22.61 -8.03
C PHE A 65 3.19 -23.21 -6.64
N GLY A 66 4.07 -22.59 -5.86
CA GLY A 66 4.20 -22.88 -4.43
C GLY A 66 2.96 -22.48 -3.63
N SER A 67 2.76 -23.09 -2.47
CA SER A 67 1.59 -22.84 -1.60
C SER A 67 1.46 -21.36 -1.21
N ARG A 68 2.57 -20.72 -0.81
CA ARG A 68 2.60 -19.29 -0.43
C ARG A 68 2.35 -18.37 -1.63
N GLN A 69 2.87 -18.72 -2.80
CA GLN A 69 2.64 -17.95 -4.02
C GLN A 69 1.16 -17.98 -4.41
N ARG A 70 0.53 -19.16 -4.35
CA ARG A 70 -0.91 -19.32 -4.55
C ARG A 70 -1.71 -18.47 -3.56
N GLN A 71 -1.37 -18.50 -2.27
CA GLN A 71 -2.05 -17.69 -1.25
C GLN A 71 -1.96 -16.17 -1.53
N ARG A 72 -0.79 -15.68 -1.97
CA ARG A 72 -0.62 -14.26 -2.34
C ARG A 72 -1.51 -13.89 -3.53
N ILE A 73 -1.49 -14.70 -4.58
CA ILE A 73 -2.33 -14.50 -5.78
C ILE A 73 -3.82 -14.46 -5.39
N SER A 74 -4.29 -15.40 -4.55
CA SER A 74 -5.67 -15.40 -4.09
C SER A 74 -6.02 -14.15 -3.28
N LYS A 75 -5.12 -13.68 -2.42
CA LYS A 75 -5.32 -12.44 -1.65
C LYS A 75 -5.40 -11.22 -2.56
N GLU A 76 -4.51 -11.11 -3.54
CA GLU A 76 -4.51 -10.02 -4.51
C GLU A 76 -5.78 -10.00 -5.36
N ARG A 77 -6.31 -11.18 -5.74
CA ARG A 77 -7.60 -11.29 -6.41
C ARG A 77 -8.74 -10.77 -5.55
N SER A 78 -8.81 -11.20 -4.28
CA SER A 78 -9.84 -10.70 -3.34
C SER A 78 -9.79 -9.18 -3.21
N VAL A 79 -8.60 -8.60 -3.01
CA VAL A 79 -8.45 -7.14 -2.90
C VAL A 79 -8.86 -6.43 -4.18
N ARG A 80 -8.52 -7.01 -5.34
CA ARG A 80 -8.94 -6.47 -6.64
C ARG A 80 -10.46 -6.47 -6.78
N ASP A 81 -11.11 -7.57 -6.42
CA ASP A 81 -12.56 -7.71 -6.52
C ASP A 81 -13.27 -6.68 -5.61
N ASP A 82 -12.73 -6.47 -4.40
CA ASP A 82 -13.22 -5.45 -3.48
C ASP A 82 -13.08 -4.04 -4.06
N ILE A 83 -11.94 -3.71 -4.69
CA ILE A 83 -11.73 -2.40 -5.33
C ILE A 83 -12.76 -2.17 -6.44
N VAL A 84 -12.96 -3.15 -7.31
CA VAL A 84 -13.93 -3.05 -8.42
C VAL A 84 -15.35 -2.86 -7.90
N LYS A 85 -15.72 -3.62 -6.86
CA LYS A 85 -17.04 -3.51 -6.24
C LYS A 85 -17.26 -2.13 -5.63
N LEU A 86 -16.34 -1.66 -4.78
CA LEU A 86 -16.48 -0.39 -4.07
C LEU A 86 -16.50 0.80 -5.02
N THR A 87 -15.66 0.78 -6.07
CA THR A 87 -15.67 1.82 -7.10
C THR A 87 -17.00 1.84 -7.87
N GLY A 88 -17.51 0.67 -8.25
CA GLY A 88 -18.82 0.57 -8.89
C GLY A 88 -19.99 1.05 -8.01
N GLU A 89 -19.94 0.80 -6.70
CA GLU A 89 -20.94 1.29 -5.74
C GLU A 89 -20.94 2.82 -5.64
N ILE A 90 -19.75 3.43 -5.61
CA ILE A 90 -19.59 4.89 -5.59
C ILE A 90 -20.16 5.51 -6.87
N ASP A 91 -19.78 4.97 -8.03
CA ASP A 91 -20.26 5.46 -9.33
C ASP A 91 -21.79 5.36 -9.43
N PHE A 92 -22.35 4.24 -8.96
CA PHE A 92 -23.79 4.06 -8.90
C PHE A 92 -24.46 5.11 -8.01
N ALA A 93 -23.92 5.37 -6.81
CA ALA A 93 -24.48 6.34 -5.88
C ALA A 93 -24.49 7.77 -6.47
N VAL A 94 -23.39 8.18 -7.10
CA VAL A 94 -23.27 9.48 -7.77
C VAL A 94 -24.31 9.61 -8.89
N ASN A 95 -24.41 8.59 -9.75
CA ASN A 95 -25.34 8.60 -10.87
C ASN A 95 -26.80 8.60 -10.40
N ARG A 96 -27.12 7.80 -9.38
CA ARG A 96 -28.45 7.76 -8.77
C ARG A 96 -28.84 9.12 -8.19
N HIS A 97 -27.93 9.77 -7.46
CA HIS A 97 -28.21 11.07 -6.86
C HIS A 97 -28.51 12.13 -7.92
N LYS A 98 -27.71 12.17 -9.00
CA LYS A 98 -27.96 13.07 -10.15
C LYS A 98 -29.34 12.84 -10.76
N LYS A 99 -29.73 11.59 -10.99
CA LYS A 99 -31.06 11.24 -11.51
C LYS A 99 -32.19 11.71 -10.61
N LEU A 100 -32.06 11.50 -9.30
CA LEU A 100 -33.09 11.94 -8.34
C LEU A 100 -33.29 13.47 -8.36
N LEU A 101 -32.21 14.23 -8.45
CA LEU A 101 -32.29 15.69 -8.57
C LEU A 101 -32.99 16.12 -9.87
N GLU A 102 -32.64 15.49 -10.99
CA GLU A 102 -33.26 15.74 -12.29
C GLU A 102 -34.75 15.40 -12.29
N ASP A 103 -35.12 14.26 -11.69
CA ASP A 103 -36.51 13.82 -11.56
C ASP A 103 -37.32 14.80 -10.68
N GLU A 104 -36.74 15.32 -9.60
CA GLU A 104 -37.38 16.33 -8.76
C GLU A 104 -37.61 17.65 -9.50
N GLU A 105 -36.63 18.11 -10.28
CA GLU A 105 -36.77 19.30 -11.12
C GLU A 105 -37.84 19.11 -12.20
N ASN A 106 -37.82 17.97 -12.90
CA ASN A 106 -38.79 17.64 -13.93
C ASN A 106 -40.20 17.53 -13.34
N ARG A 107 -40.33 16.98 -12.12
CA ARG A 107 -41.60 16.96 -11.39
C ARG A 107 -42.09 18.37 -11.07
N LYS A 108 -41.22 19.25 -10.57
CA LYS A 108 -41.56 20.66 -10.28
C LYS A 108 -42.01 21.39 -11.56
N LYS A 109 -41.24 21.26 -12.65
CA LYS A 109 -41.57 21.82 -13.97
C LYS A 109 -42.90 21.28 -14.50
N GLY A 110 -43.14 19.98 -14.36
CA GLY A 110 -44.41 19.35 -14.75
C GLY A 110 -45.60 19.85 -13.94
N ILE A 111 -45.46 20.04 -12.63
CA ILE A 111 -46.51 20.63 -11.79
C ILE A 111 -46.84 22.04 -12.26
N ILE A 112 -45.80 22.87 -12.48
CA ILE A 112 -45.98 24.25 -12.96
C ILE A 112 -46.66 24.27 -14.33
N GLY A 113 -46.22 23.45 -15.27
CA GLY A 113 -46.80 23.37 -16.61
C GLY A 113 -48.25 22.86 -16.64
N ARG A 114 -48.64 22.03 -15.65
CA ARG A 114 -50.02 21.58 -15.47
C ARG A 114 -50.90 22.59 -14.74
N LYS A 115 -50.35 23.66 -14.15
CA LYS A 115 -51.18 24.67 -13.48
C LYS A 115 -52.08 25.36 -14.50
N LEU A 116 -53.34 25.56 -14.11
CA LEU A 116 -54.29 26.34 -14.90
C LEU A 116 -53.80 27.79 -15.01
N LYS A 117 -54.19 28.45 -16.11
CA LYS A 117 -53.90 29.87 -16.32
C LYS A 117 -54.43 30.70 -15.15
N PRO A 118 -53.69 31.72 -14.68
CA PRO A 118 -54.16 32.60 -13.63
C PRO A 118 -55.43 33.35 -14.08
N LYS A 119 -56.29 33.69 -13.12
CA LYS A 119 -57.56 34.42 -13.35
C LYS A 119 -57.65 35.66 -12.46
N GLY A 120 -58.57 36.57 -12.80
CA GLY A 120 -58.91 37.72 -11.96
C GLY A 120 -57.78 38.73 -11.78
N THR A 121 -57.57 39.18 -10.54
CA THR A 121 -56.58 40.21 -10.16
C THR A 121 -55.14 39.86 -10.55
N ALA A 122 -54.79 38.57 -10.55
CA ALA A 122 -53.47 38.10 -10.96
C ALA A 122 -53.16 38.35 -12.45
N LEU A 123 -54.18 38.42 -13.32
CA LEU A 123 -53.97 38.79 -14.73
C LEU A 123 -53.75 40.30 -14.90
N LEU A 124 -54.45 41.13 -14.14
CA LEU A 124 -54.35 42.58 -14.22
C LEU A 124 -52.96 43.06 -13.82
N ASN A 125 -52.38 42.47 -12.77
CA ASN A 125 -51.04 42.80 -12.29
C ASN A 125 -49.91 42.31 -13.22
N SER A 126 -50.19 41.40 -14.15
CA SER A 126 -49.19 40.88 -15.11
C SER A 126 -49.08 41.67 -16.41
N LYS A 127 -50.01 42.61 -16.64
CA LYS A 127 -50.16 43.35 -17.92
C LYS A 127 -49.62 44.78 -17.89
N THR A 128 -49.43 45.34 -16.71
CA THR A 128 -48.68 46.58 -16.42
C THR A 128 -47.22 46.25 -16.21
#